data_AF-A0A954TQA8-F1
#
_entry.id   AF-A0A954TQA8-F1
#
_cell.length_a   1.000
_cell.length_b   1.000
_cell.length_c   1.000
_cell.angle_alpha   90.00
_cell.angle_beta   90.00
_cell.angle_gamma   90.00
#
_symmetry.space_group_name_H-M   'P 1'
#
loop_
_entity.id
_entity.type
_entity.pdbx_description
1 polymer ?
#
loop_
_entity_poly.entity_id
_entity_poly.type
_entity_poly.pdbx_seq_one_letter_code
_entity_poly.pdbx_strand_id
1 'polypeptide(L)'
;MTQSNVESGVSAEGPKTSVARMRSDSDGYDRVGSGDAWTGVTPADLIRGIFSRLPSVIFVTLVVTAIALGVLVVWPNHYSSDGLMYVRLGRGALSVDPTAQNSGSSGVSVQETRSSEVLSIAEMIASREIAERVVNEIGAELINQPRSWFDRAGEQLQQYLPERPVTPPEGLSIQQYEEQIQREDAVKKIQKWLVVSTPKNGYTV
;
A
#
# COMPACT_ATOMS: atom_id res chain seq x y z
N MET A 1 43.17 -61.06 10.16
CA MET A 1 43.92 -61.84 9.15
C MET A 1 43.41 -61.33 7.81
N THR A 2 44.15 -60.63 6.95
CA THR A 2 45.52 -60.83 6.44
C THR A 2 45.93 -59.49 5.80
N GLN A 3 46.91 -58.75 6.34
CA GLN A 3 48.30 -58.63 5.86
C GLN A 3 48.50 -58.51 4.34
N SER A 4 49.09 -57.40 3.88
CA SER A 4 50.38 -57.31 3.14
C SER A 4 50.48 -55.90 2.52
N ASN A 5 51.40 -55.06 3.02
CA ASN A 5 52.80 -54.88 2.58
C ASN A 5 52.90 -54.00 1.33
N VAL A 6 53.41 -52.77 1.47
CA VAL A 6 54.84 -52.38 1.41
C VAL A 6 55.25 -52.07 -0.02
N GLU A 7 55.53 -50.79 -0.29
CA GLU A 7 56.83 -50.43 -0.85
C GLU A 7 57.22 -49.00 -0.47
N SER A 8 58.31 -48.96 0.29
CA SER A 8 59.17 -47.86 0.69
C SER A 8 60.23 -47.60 -0.39
N GLY A 9 60.70 -46.36 -0.53
CA GLY A 9 61.95 -46.08 -1.23
C GLY A 9 62.12 -44.61 -1.63
N VAL A 10 62.71 -43.75 -0.79
CA VAL A 10 64.18 -43.48 -0.75
C VAL A 10 64.60 -42.65 -1.97
N SER A 11 64.94 -41.36 -1.89
CA SER A 11 66.19 -40.75 -1.40
C SER A 11 66.22 -39.34 -2.07
N ALA A 12 66.96 -38.31 -1.68
CA ALA A 12 67.85 -37.97 -0.58
C ALA A 12 68.31 -36.52 -0.83
N GLU A 13 68.94 -35.91 0.17
CA GLU A 13 69.84 -34.74 0.08
C GLU A 13 69.20 -33.40 -0.33
N GLY A 14 69.34 -32.29 0.39
CA GLY A 14 70.38 -31.88 1.32
C GLY A 14 70.69 -30.39 1.05
N PRO A 15 71.04 -29.57 2.06
CA PRO A 15 70.88 -28.12 2.03
C PRO A 15 72.15 -27.39 1.58
N LYS A 16 72.01 -26.23 0.91
CA LYS A 16 73.07 -25.21 0.84
C LYS A 16 72.51 -23.79 0.94
N THR A 17 72.87 -23.17 2.05
CA THR A 17 72.89 -21.75 2.38
C THR A 17 73.67 -20.91 1.37
N SER A 18 73.12 -19.75 1.01
CA SER A 18 73.83 -18.57 0.47
C SER A 18 73.03 -17.36 0.93
N VAL A 19 73.28 -16.84 2.14
CA VAL A 19 74.22 -15.75 2.45
C VAL A 19 73.96 -14.46 1.65
N ALA A 20 73.35 -13.52 2.35
CA ALA A 20 73.59 -12.07 2.32
C ALA A 20 73.52 -11.34 0.97
N ARG A 21 72.44 -10.57 0.79
CA ARG A 21 72.58 -9.15 0.46
C ARG A 21 71.42 -8.34 1.04
N MET A 22 71.68 -7.81 2.23
CA MET A 22 70.99 -6.67 2.81
C MET A 22 71.31 -5.46 1.92
N ARG A 23 70.30 -4.91 1.25
CA ARG A 23 70.36 -3.58 0.64
C ARG A 23 69.07 -2.87 1.01
N SER A 24 69.18 -2.04 2.04
CA SER A 24 68.24 -0.97 2.31
C SER A 24 68.37 0.04 1.18
N ASP A 25 67.33 0.21 0.39
CA ASP A 25 67.02 1.50 -0.23
C ASP A 25 65.56 1.79 0.10
N SER A 26 65.44 2.52 1.20
CA SER A 26 64.29 3.32 1.57
C SER A 26 64.21 4.49 0.60
N ASP A 27 63.43 4.37 -0.47
CA ASP A 27 63.07 5.51 -1.30
C ASP A 27 61.61 5.39 -1.74
N GLY A 28 60.86 6.48 -1.54
CA GLY A 28 59.60 6.69 -2.23
C GLY A 28 58.32 6.46 -1.44
N TYR A 29 58.26 6.91 -0.18
CA TYR A 29 56.98 7.42 0.34
C TYR A 29 56.74 8.82 -0.24
N ASP A 30 56.46 8.90 -1.53
CA ASP A 30 55.87 10.10 -2.13
C ASP A 30 54.37 10.07 -1.89
N ARG A 31 53.97 10.85 -0.87
CA ARG A 31 52.63 11.41 -0.80
C ARG A 31 52.38 12.28 -2.04
N VAL A 32 51.09 12.51 -2.27
CA VAL A 32 50.46 13.58 -3.09
C VAL A 32 49.88 13.06 -4.40
N GLY A 33 48.55 13.01 -4.45
CA GLY A 33 47.81 12.75 -5.68
C GLY A 33 46.37 12.26 -5.55
N SER A 34 45.81 12.09 -4.35
CA SER A 34 44.37 11.84 -4.20
C SER A 34 43.47 13.03 -4.62
N GLY A 35 44.06 14.11 -5.12
CA GLY A 35 43.39 15.24 -5.78
C GLY A 35 43.40 15.22 -7.31
N ASP A 36 44.25 14.41 -7.96
CA ASP A 36 44.41 14.39 -9.43
C ASP A 36 43.79 13.17 -10.10
N ALA A 37 43.31 12.18 -9.34
CA ALA A 37 42.53 11.06 -9.88
C ALA A 37 41.20 11.52 -10.52
N TRP A 38 40.77 12.77 -10.23
CA TRP A 38 39.57 13.39 -10.80
C TRP A 38 39.86 14.37 -11.95
N THR A 39 41.12 14.74 -12.23
CA THR A 39 41.47 15.74 -13.26
C THR A 39 41.78 15.13 -14.64
N GLY A 40 41.98 13.81 -14.70
CA GLY A 40 42.24 13.07 -15.95
C GLY A 40 41.04 12.32 -16.53
N VAL A 41 39.85 12.43 -15.94
CA VAL A 41 38.66 11.73 -16.44
C VAL A 41 38.09 12.52 -17.62
N THR A 42 38.59 12.23 -18.82
CA THR A 42 38.08 12.81 -20.05
C THR A 42 36.59 12.45 -20.20
N PRO A 43 35.68 13.40 -20.50
CA PRO A 43 34.27 13.09 -20.75
C PRO A 43 34.08 11.99 -21.81
N ALA A 44 35.01 11.90 -22.76
CA ALA A 44 35.06 10.88 -23.78
C ALA A 44 35.28 9.46 -23.22
N ASP A 45 36.05 9.29 -22.14
CA ASP A 45 36.30 7.98 -21.52
C ASP A 45 35.09 7.48 -20.74
N LEU A 46 34.33 8.37 -20.10
CA LEU A 46 33.03 8.05 -19.50
C LEU A 46 32.04 7.56 -20.58
N ILE A 47 31.95 8.29 -21.69
CA ILE A 47 31.06 7.95 -22.81
C ILE A 47 31.47 6.61 -23.44
N ARG A 48 32.78 6.36 -23.64
CA ARG A 48 33.27 5.09 -24.19
C ARG A 48 33.09 3.91 -23.23
N GLY A 49 33.25 4.16 -21.92
CA GLY A 49 32.94 3.20 -20.87
C GLY A 49 31.47 2.79 -20.88
N ILE A 50 30.56 3.76 -21.03
CA ILE A 50 29.12 3.53 -21.18
C ILE A 50 28.83 2.71 -22.44
N PHE A 51 29.44 3.06 -23.58
CA PHE A 51 29.22 2.34 -24.83
C PHE A 51 29.72 0.89 -24.81
N SER A 52 30.82 0.61 -24.10
CA SER A 52 31.32 -0.76 -23.93
C SER A 52 30.42 -1.66 -23.09
N ARG A 53 29.53 -1.06 -22.27
CA ARG A 53 28.57 -1.77 -21.41
C ARG A 53 27.12 -1.66 -21.88
N LEU A 54 26.88 -1.21 -23.11
CA LEU A 54 25.55 -1.10 -23.72
C LEU A 54 24.63 -2.31 -23.47
N PRO A 55 25.08 -3.58 -23.59
CA PRO A 55 24.20 -4.72 -23.37
C PRO A 55 23.68 -4.80 -21.92
N SER A 56 24.56 -4.50 -20.96
CA SER A 56 24.21 -4.49 -19.53
C SER A 56 23.27 -3.33 -19.21
N VAL A 57 23.52 -2.14 -19.77
CA VAL A 57 22.63 -0.98 -19.61
C VAL A 57 21.25 -1.26 -20.20
N ILE A 58 21.17 -1.76 -21.44
CA ILE A 58 19.90 -2.09 -22.09
C ILE A 58 19.13 -3.15 -21.30
N PHE A 59 19.81 -4.19 -20.81
CA PHE A 59 19.17 -5.23 -19.99
C PHE A 59 18.56 -4.65 -18.71
N VAL A 60 19.33 -3.84 -17.97
CA VAL A 60 18.84 -3.18 -16.75
C VAL A 60 17.69 -2.24 -17.06
N THR A 61 17.79 -1.43 -18.12
CA THR A 61 16.69 -0.55 -18.55
C THR A 61 15.45 -1.34 -18.92
N LEU A 62 15.56 -2.46 -19.63
CA LEU A 62 14.43 -3.33 -19.96
C LEU A 62 13.80 -3.94 -18.72
N VAL A 63 14.60 -4.43 -17.77
CA VAL A 63 14.09 -5.00 -16.51
C VAL A 63 13.36 -3.94 -15.70
N VAL A 64 13.95 -2.75 -15.51
CA VAL A 64 13.31 -1.65 -14.78
C VAL A 64 12.03 -1.21 -15.49
N THR A 65 12.04 -1.12 -16.82
CA THR A 65 10.85 -0.76 -17.62
C THR A 65 9.77 -1.82 -17.49
N ALA A 66 10.11 -3.11 -17.54
CA ALA A 66 9.17 -4.20 -17.37
C ALA A 66 8.55 -4.21 -15.97
N ILE A 67 9.35 -3.94 -14.93
CA ILE A 67 8.83 -3.79 -13.56
C ILE A 67 7.90 -2.58 -13.47
N ALA A 68 8.30 -1.43 -14.02
CA ALA A 68 7.47 -0.21 -14.00
C ALA A 68 6.14 -0.42 -14.73
N LEU A 69 6.15 -1.06 -15.91
CA LEU A 69 4.94 -1.44 -16.63
C LEU A 69 4.10 -2.45 -15.85
N GLY A 70 4.75 -3.45 -15.24
CA GLY A 70 4.10 -4.41 -14.37
C GLY A 70 3.34 -3.71 -13.23
N VAL A 71 4.01 -2.80 -12.52
CA VAL A 71 3.39 -2.01 -11.45
C VAL A 71 2.26 -1.12 -11.97
N LEU A 72 2.43 -0.49 -13.13
CA LEU A 72 1.41 0.38 -13.72
C LEU A 72 0.14 -0.40 -14.10
N VAL A 73 0.31 -1.59 -14.70
CA VAL A 73 -0.81 -2.50 -15.00
C VAL A 73 -1.42 -3.00 -13.69
N VAL A 74 -0.59 -3.22 -12.66
CA VAL A 74 -1.06 -3.68 -11.34
C VAL A 74 -1.85 -2.62 -10.57
N TRP A 75 -1.60 -1.34 -10.85
CA TRP A 75 -2.12 -0.26 -10.05
C TRP A 75 -3.65 -0.15 -10.18
N PRO A 76 -4.43 -0.39 -9.10
CA PRO A 76 -5.87 -0.28 -9.16
C PRO A 76 -6.26 1.18 -9.38
N ASN A 77 -7.09 1.44 -10.40
CA ASN A 77 -7.59 2.78 -10.65
C ASN A 77 -8.62 3.14 -9.58
N HIS A 78 -8.33 4.18 -8.80
CA HIS A 78 -9.17 4.63 -7.69
C HIS A 78 -9.97 5.86 -8.11
N TYR A 79 -11.29 5.71 -8.24
CA TYR A 79 -12.20 6.81 -8.51
C TYR A 79 -12.90 7.21 -7.21
N SER A 80 -12.62 8.42 -6.73
CA SER A 80 -13.34 9.04 -5.61
C SER A 80 -14.23 10.17 -6.13
N SER A 81 -15.41 10.30 -5.54
CA SER A 81 -16.32 11.41 -5.78
C SER A 81 -16.47 12.19 -4.49
N ASP A 82 -16.03 13.44 -4.49
CA ASP A 82 -16.16 14.33 -3.34
C ASP A 82 -17.38 15.24 -3.53
N GLY A 83 -18.21 15.34 -2.49
CA GLY A 83 -19.40 16.18 -2.48
C GLY A 83 -19.46 17.03 -1.22
N LEU A 84 -19.91 18.29 -1.37
CA LEU A 84 -20.17 19.19 -0.24
C LEU A 84 -21.67 19.32 -0.03
N MET A 85 -22.13 19.07 1.19
CA MET A 85 -23.53 19.20 1.57
C MET A 85 -23.73 20.44 2.44
N TYR A 86 -24.65 21.32 2.03
CA TYR A 86 -25.09 22.44 2.85
C TYR A 86 -26.29 22.02 3.70
N VAL A 87 -26.12 22.07 5.02
CA VAL A 87 -27.18 21.73 5.97
C VAL A 87 -27.72 23.00 6.59
N ARG A 88 -29.02 23.27 6.37
CA ARG A 88 -29.71 24.39 7.01
C ARG A 88 -30.27 23.94 8.36
N LEU A 89 -29.69 24.44 9.44
CA LEU A 89 -30.17 24.23 10.80
C LEU A 89 -31.45 25.07 11.01
N GLY A 90 -32.53 24.42 11.45
CA GLY A 90 -33.82 25.07 11.67
C GLY A 90 -33.84 25.89 12.96
N ARG A 91 -34.71 26.90 13.05
CA ARG A 91 -34.97 27.66 14.30
C ARG A 91 -35.64 26.82 15.42
N GLY A 92 -35.95 25.55 15.16
CA GLY A 92 -36.66 24.66 16.10
C GLY A 92 -35.87 24.30 17.35
N ALA A 93 -34.53 24.30 17.30
CA ALA A 93 -33.70 24.12 18.50
C ALA A 93 -33.66 25.35 19.41
N LEU A 94 -34.18 26.50 18.97
CA LEU A 94 -34.33 27.73 19.75
C LEU A 94 -35.71 27.90 20.37
N SER A 95 -36.64 26.94 20.20
CA SER A 95 -37.96 27.00 20.86
C SER A 95 -37.95 26.45 22.30
N VAL A 96 -36.77 26.27 22.90
CA VAL A 96 -36.68 26.31 24.37
C VAL A 96 -36.91 27.77 24.73
N ASP A 97 -38.15 28.05 25.12
CA ASP A 97 -38.64 29.36 25.54
C ASP A 97 -37.56 30.19 26.28
N PRO A 98 -37.20 31.40 25.81
CA PRO A 98 -36.19 32.24 26.46
C PRO A 98 -36.54 32.60 27.92
N THR A 99 -37.78 32.39 28.36
CA THR A 99 -38.15 32.52 29.78
C THR A 99 -37.58 31.40 30.68
N ALA A 100 -37.20 30.24 30.12
CA ALA A 100 -36.57 29.15 30.88
C ALA A 100 -35.07 29.38 31.15
N GLN A 101 -34.37 30.14 30.29
CA GLN A 101 -32.92 30.40 30.45
C GLN A 101 -32.60 31.46 31.50
N ASN A 102 -33.57 32.31 31.86
CA ASN A 102 -33.38 33.35 32.89
C ASN A 102 -33.50 32.82 34.33
N SER A 103 -33.82 31.53 34.50
CA SER A 103 -34.07 30.90 35.81
C SER A 103 -32.92 29.98 36.25
N GLY A 104 -31.69 30.50 36.24
CA GLY A 104 -30.56 29.89 36.94
C GLY A 104 -29.87 28.72 36.21
N SER A 105 -28.57 28.90 35.97
CA SER A 105 -27.60 27.85 35.60
C SER A 105 -27.92 27.04 34.35
N SER A 106 -27.47 27.52 33.19
CA SER A 106 -26.67 26.77 32.19
C SER A 106 -26.73 27.51 30.86
N GLY A 107 -25.92 28.57 30.72
CA GLY A 107 -25.63 29.18 29.42
C GLY A 107 -24.73 28.27 28.57
N VAL A 108 -25.12 27.02 28.37
CA VAL A 108 -24.45 26.11 27.43
C VAL A 108 -24.90 26.51 26.02
N SER A 109 -24.17 27.49 25.49
CA SER A 109 -23.70 27.58 24.11
C SER A 109 -24.65 27.09 23.01
N VAL A 110 -25.44 28.01 22.44
CA VAL A 110 -26.15 27.83 21.16
C VAL A 110 -25.22 27.35 20.03
N GLN A 111 -23.90 27.58 20.14
CA GLN A 111 -22.91 27.08 19.18
C GLN A 111 -22.67 25.56 19.31
N GLU A 112 -22.67 25.02 20.52
CA GLU A 112 -22.52 23.57 20.78
C GLU A 112 -23.75 22.77 20.32
N THR A 113 -24.94 23.37 20.38
CA THR A 113 -26.17 22.77 19.83
C THR A 113 -26.09 22.61 18.31
N ARG A 114 -25.48 23.57 17.60
CA ARG A 114 -25.36 23.52 16.13
C ARG A 114 -24.37 22.46 15.65
N SER A 115 -23.21 22.34 16.31
CA SER A 115 -22.21 21.32 15.96
C SER A 115 -22.76 19.91 16.18
N SER A 116 -23.47 19.69 17.28
CA SER A 116 -24.09 18.40 17.60
C SER A 116 -25.22 18.03 16.63
N GLU A 117 -26.05 18.99 16.19
CA GLU A 117 -27.04 18.76 15.13
C GLU A 117 -26.39 18.34 13.80
N VAL A 118 -25.36 19.06 13.35
CA VAL A 118 -24.64 18.72 12.11
C VAL A 118 -23.99 17.34 12.21
N LEU A 119 -23.42 17.00 13.37
CA LEU A 119 -22.82 15.69 13.61
C LEU A 119 -23.90 14.59 13.55
N SER A 120 -25.07 14.80 14.15
CA SER A 120 -26.16 13.82 14.10
C SER A 120 -26.64 13.54 12.67
N ILE A 121 -26.66 14.56 11.81
CA ILE A 121 -27.01 14.41 10.39
C ILE A 121 -25.91 13.64 9.64
N ALA A 122 -24.64 13.94 9.92
CA ALA A 122 -23.52 13.20 9.33
C ALA A 122 -23.56 11.72 9.72
N GLU A 123 -23.84 11.40 10.98
CA GLU A 123 -24.00 10.03 11.46
C GLU A 123 -25.21 9.33 10.84
N MET A 124 -26.33 10.05 10.67
CA MET A 124 -27.52 9.53 9.99
C MET A 124 -27.22 9.17 8.53
N ILE A 125 -26.46 10.02 7.81
CA ILE A 125 -26.06 9.75 6.42
C ILE A 125 -25.14 8.53 6.34
N ALA A 126 -24.21 8.38 7.29
CA ALA A 126 -23.31 7.24 7.38
C ALA A 126 -23.98 5.96 7.93
N SER A 127 -25.26 6.02 8.28
CA SER A 127 -25.97 4.91 8.90
C SER A 127 -26.16 3.73 7.92
N ARG A 128 -26.29 2.54 8.51
CA ARG A 128 -26.61 1.30 7.78
C ARG A 128 -27.91 1.41 6.99
N GLU A 129 -28.92 2.04 7.56
CA GLU A 129 -30.24 2.21 6.94
C GLU A 129 -30.15 2.97 5.61
N ILE A 130 -29.34 4.04 5.55
CA ILE A 130 -29.11 4.77 4.30
C ILE A 130 -28.36 3.90 3.30
N ALA A 131 -27.34 3.16 3.73
CA ALA A 131 -26.63 2.22 2.86
C ALA A 131 -27.57 1.16 2.27
N GLU A 132 -28.47 0.59 3.08
CA GLU A 132 -29.48 -0.38 2.62
C GLU A 132 -30.43 0.21 1.58
N ARG A 133 -30.89 1.45 1.76
CA ARG A 133 -31.72 2.14 0.76
C ARG A 133 -30.98 2.34 -0.56
N VAL A 134 -29.69 2.69 -0.50
CA VAL A 134 -28.86 2.84 -1.70
C VAL A 134 -28.66 1.49 -2.40
N VAL A 135 -28.45 0.40 -1.65
CA VAL A 135 -28.41 -0.96 -2.24
C VAL A 135 -29.73 -1.32 -2.90
N ASN A 136 -30.87 -0.99 -2.28
CA ASN A 136 -32.19 -1.28 -2.86
C ASN A 136 -32.46 -0.49 -4.15
N GLU A 137 -31.94 0.74 -4.26
CA GLU A 137 -32.13 1.60 -5.44
C GLU A 137 -31.18 1.22 -6.59
N ILE A 138 -29.91 0.90 -6.28
CA ILE A 138 -28.88 0.59 -7.29
C ILE A 138 -28.87 -0.89 -7.66
N GLY A 139 -29.13 -1.78 -6.71
CA GLY A 139 -28.96 -3.23 -6.84
C GLY A 139 -27.62 -3.73 -6.28
N ALA A 140 -27.64 -4.85 -5.58
CA ALA A 140 -26.46 -5.45 -4.94
C ALA A 140 -25.43 -5.92 -5.98
N GLU A 141 -25.92 -6.37 -7.13
CA GLU A 141 -25.18 -6.95 -8.24
C GLU A 141 -24.26 -5.90 -8.86
N LEU A 142 -24.77 -4.69 -9.09
CA LEU A 142 -23.99 -3.56 -9.64
C LEU A 142 -22.90 -3.07 -8.68
N ILE A 143 -23.18 -3.10 -7.38
CA ILE A 143 -22.24 -2.67 -6.34
C ILE A 143 -21.12 -3.71 -6.16
N ASN A 144 -21.48 -4.98 -6.24
CA ASN A 144 -20.55 -6.08 -6.02
C ASN A 144 -19.63 -6.38 -7.20
N GLN A 145 -19.89 -5.82 -8.40
CA GLN A 145 -19.08 -6.11 -9.59
C GLN A 145 -17.57 -5.88 -9.37
N PRO A 146 -16.73 -6.77 -9.92
CA PRO A 146 -15.28 -6.62 -9.89
C PRO A 146 -14.84 -5.44 -10.75
N ARG A 147 -14.36 -4.37 -10.11
CA ARG A 147 -13.96 -3.13 -10.80
C ARG A 147 -12.56 -3.23 -11.39
N SER A 148 -11.64 -3.93 -10.72
CA SER A 148 -10.29 -4.13 -11.22
C SER A 148 -10.14 -5.45 -11.97
N TRP A 149 -9.16 -5.52 -12.86
CA TRP A 149 -8.84 -6.78 -13.53
C TRP A 149 -8.26 -7.83 -12.57
N PHE A 150 -7.68 -7.41 -11.44
CA PHE A 150 -7.25 -8.32 -10.37
C PHE A 150 -8.41 -8.98 -9.67
N ASP A 151 -9.48 -8.24 -9.40
CA ASP A 151 -10.68 -8.80 -8.78
C ASP A 151 -11.23 -9.93 -9.66
N ARG A 152 -11.27 -9.69 -10.98
CA ARG A 152 -11.66 -10.71 -11.98
C ARG A 152 -10.69 -11.89 -12.03
N ALA A 153 -9.38 -11.65 -11.96
CA ALA A 153 -8.38 -12.71 -11.92
C ALA A 153 -8.49 -13.55 -10.63
N GLY A 154 -8.83 -12.93 -9.51
CA GLY A 154 -9.11 -13.59 -8.23
C GLY A 154 -10.34 -14.49 -8.29
N GLU A 155 -11.43 -14.02 -8.89
CA GLU A 155 -12.65 -14.83 -9.13
C GLU A 155 -12.35 -16.02 -10.05
N GLN A 156 -11.54 -15.82 -11.10
CA GLN A 156 -11.06 -16.93 -11.95
C GLN A 156 -10.16 -17.92 -11.21
N LEU A 157 -9.49 -17.53 -10.13
CA LEU A 157 -8.74 -18.48 -9.31
C LEU A 157 -9.64 -19.19 -8.30
N GLN A 158 -10.68 -18.53 -7.81
CA GLN A 158 -11.65 -19.13 -6.90
C GLN A 158 -12.41 -20.30 -7.54
N GLN A 159 -12.63 -20.31 -8.85
CA GLN A 159 -13.25 -21.46 -9.54
C GLN A 159 -12.42 -22.76 -9.43
N TYR A 160 -11.11 -22.65 -9.14
CA TYR A 160 -10.23 -23.81 -8.94
C TYR A 160 -10.08 -24.22 -7.48
N LEU A 161 -10.62 -23.43 -6.54
CA LEU A 161 -10.65 -23.78 -5.13
C LEU A 161 -11.89 -24.64 -4.86
N PRO A 162 -11.78 -25.72 -4.06
CA PRO A 162 -12.94 -26.52 -3.69
C PRO A 162 -13.95 -25.65 -2.94
N GLU A 163 -15.19 -25.62 -3.44
CA GLU A 163 -16.29 -24.87 -2.81
C GLU A 163 -16.41 -25.28 -1.34
N ARG A 164 -16.39 -24.28 -0.44
CA ARG A 164 -16.75 -24.53 0.95
C ARG A 164 -18.26 -24.77 0.96
N PRO A 165 -18.77 -25.90 1.47
CA PRO A 165 -20.19 -26.13 1.54
C PRO A 165 -20.82 -25.04 2.41
N VAL A 166 -21.64 -24.21 1.78
CA VAL A 166 -22.38 -23.15 2.43
C VAL A 166 -23.70 -23.76 2.90
N THR A 167 -23.80 -24.07 4.19
CA THR A 167 -25.05 -24.58 4.77
C THR A 167 -25.97 -23.39 5.07
N PRO A 168 -27.10 -23.23 4.36
CA PRO A 168 -28.04 -22.16 4.66
C PRO A 168 -28.64 -22.35 6.07
N PRO A 169 -28.99 -21.26 6.77
CA PRO A 169 -29.78 -21.33 7.99
C PRO A 169 -31.10 -22.07 7.74
N GLU A 170 -31.58 -22.77 8.78
CA GLU A 170 -32.83 -23.52 8.72
C GLU A 170 -34.00 -22.63 8.25
N GLY A 171 -34.69 -23.05 7.18
CA GLY A 171 -35.85 -22.34 6.63
C GLY A 171 -35.55 -21.40 5.45
N LEU A 172 -34.29 -21.19 5.05
CA LEU A 172 -33.92 -20.43 3.86
C LEU A 172 -33.56 -21.36 2.69
N SER A 173 -34.06 -21.04 1.50
CA SER A 173 -33.54 -21.67 0.28
C SER A 173 -32.11 -21.19 0.01
N ILE A 174 -31.30 -22.02 -0.66
CA ILE A 174 -29.91 -21.70 -1.00
C ILE A 174 -29.84 -20.37 -1.79
N GLN A 175 -30.76 -20.15 -2.72
CA GLN A 175 -30.84 -18.93 -3.53
C GLN A 175 -31.12 -17.69 -2.69
N GLN A 176 -32.10 -17.74 -1.79
CA GLN A 176 -32.41 -16.61 -0.90
C GLN A 176 -31.25 -16.29 0.04
N TYR A 177 -30.52 -17.32 0.48
CA TYR A 177 -29.35 -17.13 1.33
C TYR A 177 -28.21 -16.45 0.57
N GLU A 178 -27.95 -16.83 -0.68
CA GLU A 178 -26.96 -16.18 -1.54
C GLU A 178 -27.33 -14.72 -1.83
N GLU A 179 -28.59 -14.44 -2.17
CA GLU A 179 -29.09 -13.08 -2.36
C GLU A 179 -28.89 -12.22 -1.10
N GLN A 180 -29.14 -12.81 0.08
CA GLN A 180 -28.93 -12.14 1.36
C GLN A 180 -27.45 -11.83 1.61
N ILE A 181 -26.55 -12.78 1.32
CA ILE A 181 -25.10 -12.55 1.44
C ILE A 181 -24.68 -11.41 0.50
N GLN A 182 -25.09 -11.47 -0.77
CA GLN A 182 -24.74 -10.46 -1.75
C GLN A 182 -25.23 -9.07 -1.32
N ARG A 183 -26.44 -8.99 -0.77
CA ARG A 183 -26.99 -7.76 -0.22
C ARG A 183 -26.18 -7.24 0.97
N GLU A 184 -25.87 -8.08 1.94
CA GLU A 184 -25.06 -7.69 3.11
C GLU A 184 -23.66 -7.22 2.73
N ASP A 185 -23.04 -7.90 1.76
CA ASP A 185 -21.71 -7.52 1.27
C ASP A 185 -21.76 -6.18 0.52
N ALA A 186 -22.81 -5.93 -0.27
CA ALA A 186 -23.02 -4.64 -0.93
C ALA A 186 -23.19 -3.50 0.11
N VAL A 187 -23.98 -3.72 1.17
CA VAL A 187 -24.19 -2.74 2.24
C VAL A 187 -22.86 -2.41 2.93
N LYS A 188 -22.08 -3.42 3.31
CA LYS A 188 -20.75 -3.23 3.93
C LYS A 188 -19.81 -2.47 2.99
N LYS A 189 -19.86 -2.75 1.70
CA LYS A 189 -19.04 -2.10 0.68
C LYS A 189 -19.35 -0.60 0.59
N ILE A 190 -20.64 -0.23 0.58
CA ILE A 190 -21.08 1.17 0.64
C ILE A 190 -20.60 1.83 1.92
N GLN A 191 -20.82 1.21 3.09
CA GLN A 191 -20.40 1.78 4.37
C GLN A 191 -18.89 2.02 4.42
N LYS A 192 -18.09 1.13 3.81
CA LYS A 192 -16.64 1.28 3.71
C LYS A 192 -16.22 2.41 2.76
N TRP A 193 -16.97 2.63 1.67
CA TRP A 193 -16.66 3.66 0.68
C TRP A 193 -17.14 5.05 1.08
N LEU A 194 -18.22 5.13 1.86
CA LEU A 194 -18.79 6.40 2.30
C LEU A 194 -18.02 6.94 3.50
N VAL A 195 -17.26 8.01 3.28
CA VAL A 195 -16.58 8.76 4.35
C VAL A 195 -17.26 10.11 4.48
N VAL A 196 -17.94 10.34 5.60
CA VAL A 196 -18.55 11.63 5.92
C VAL A 196 -17.68 12.32 6.96
N SER A 197 -17.14 13.48 6.60
CA SER A 197 -16.33 14.31 7.52
C SER A 197 -17.01 15.65 7.76
N THR A 198 -17.15 16.05 9.02
CA THR A 198 -17.60 17.39 9.39
C THR A 198 -16.39 18.28 9.70
N PRO A 199 -16.28 19.47 9.09
CA PRO A 199 -15.19 20.39 9.42
C PRO A 199 -15.37 20.93 10.84
N LYS A 200 -14.28 20.94 11.62
CA LYS A 200 -14.26 21.39 13.04
C LYS A 200 -14.76 22.83 13.24
N ASN A 201 -14.70 23.66 12.19
CA ASN A 201 -15.15 25.05 12.17
C ASN A 201 -16.09 25.29 10.97
N GLY A 202 -17.15 24.49 10.83
CA GLY A 202 -18.15 24.70 9.78
C GLY A 202 -18.67 26.13 9.79
N TYR A 203 -18.37 26.88 8.73
CA TYR A 203 -18.69 28.30 8.61
C TYR A 203 -20.19 28.54 8.76
N THR A 204 -20.61 29.07 9.91
CA THR A 204 -21.91 29.73 10.04
C THR A 204 -21.80 31.08 9.34
N VAL A 205 -22.25 31.15 8.09
CA VAL A 205 -22.51 32.42 7.40
C VAL A 205 -23.92 32.89 7.74
#